data_AF-A0A7C1UD19-F1
#
_entry.id   AF-A0A7C1UD19-F1
#
_cell.length_a   1.000
_cell.length_b   1.000
_cell.length_c   1.000
_cell.angle_alpha   90.00
_cell.angle_beta   90.00
_cell.angle_gamma   90.00
#
_symmetry.space_group_name_H-M   'P 1'
#
loop_
_entity.id
_entity.type
_entity.pdbx_description
1 polymer ?
#
loop_
_entity_poly.entity_id
_entity_poly.type
_entity_poly.pdbx_seq_one_letter_code
_entity_poly.pdbx_strand_id
1 'polypeptide(L)'
;LQDPHPPLHMGGETDAALRRVADLGQGWYSFNAGPDHLEERLAVLRPMLEQRGRSLDEIEVSVTPNLVEGTGQEMNTEVLRRFAEVGADQVVLTVWPAEPDQVRASFEALAETYLDLAATL
;
A
#
# COMPACT_ATOMS: atom_id res chain seq x y z
N LEU A 1 23.92 -1.25 18.88
CA LEU A 1 22.96 -0.83 17.83
C LEU A 1 23.03 -1.89 16.73
N GLN A 2 21.89 -2.34 16.18
CA GLN A 2 21.88 -3.39 15.15
C GLN A 2 22.37 -2.81 13.83
N ASP A 3 23.30 -3.51 13.16
CA ASP A 3 23.74 -3.24 11.79
C ASP A 3 23.46 -4.52 10.99
N PRO A 4 22.49 -4.52 10.05
CA PRO A 4 22.03 -3.33 9.30
C PRO A 4 20.70 -2.68 9.69
N HIS A 5 20.25 -2.47 10.93
CA HIS A 5 18.88 -1.99 11.28
C HIS A 5 17.65 -2.59 10.51
N PRO A 6 16.44 -2.59 11.09
CA PRO A 6 15.23 -2.90 10.31
C PRO A 6 14.90 -1.79 9.30
N PRO A 7 14.25 -2.09 8.15
CA PRO A 7 13.84 -1.07 7.20
C PRO A 7 12.82 -0.10 7.82
N LEU A 8 12.90 1.18 7.45
CA LEU A 8 12.00 2.22 7.94
C LEU A 8 10.81 2.39 6.99
N HIS A 9 9.63 1.95 7.43
CA HIS A 9 8.36 2.17 6.75
C HIS A 9 7.65 3.35 7.39
N MET A 10 7.29 4.35 6.58
CA MET A 10 6.66 5.56 7.08
C MET A 10 5.25 5.70 6.52
N GLY A 11 4.31 5.99 7.42
CA GLY A 11 2.94 6.28 7.04
C GLY A 11 2.69 7.77 6.78
N GLY A 12 1.59 8.04 6.08
CA GLY A 12 1.02 9.37 5.95
C GLY A 12 1.09 9.94 4.53
N GLU A 13 0.13 10.81 4.23
CA GLU A 13 -0.14 11.28 2.86
C GLU A 13 0.43 12.67 2.57
N THR A 14 0.74 13.46 3.62
CA THR A 14 1.21 14.84 3.46
C THR A 14 2.59 14.91 2.79
N ASP A 15 2.89 16.01 2.10
CA ASP A 15 4.24 16.26 1.57
C ASP A 15 5.33 16.18 2.64
N ALA A 16 5.02 16.55 3.89
CA ALA A 16 5.96 16.42 4.99
C ALA A 16 6.27 14.94 5.34
N ALA A 17 5.29 14.05 5.23
CA ALA A 17 5.49 12.61 5.39
C ALA A 17 6.31 12.04 4.23
N LEU A 18 5.96 12.39 2.99
CA LEU A 18 6.71 11.95 1.80
C LEU A 18 8.16 12.43 1.79
N ARG A 19 8.44 13.65 2.29
CA ARG A 19 9.83 14.11 2.48
C ARG A 19 10.63 13.18 3.40
N ARG A 20 10.02 12.68 4.49
CA ARG A 20 10.68 11.75 5.42
C ARG A 20 10.94 10.38 4.77
N VAL A 21 10.00 9.89 3.97
CA VAL A 21 10.20 8.69 3.14
C VAL A 21 11.41 8.91 2.23
N ALA A 22 11.44 10.03 1.52
CA ALA A 22 12.55 10.33 0.61
C ALA A 22 13.89 10.45 1.35
N ASP A 23 13.92 11.08 2.52
CA ASP A 23 15.13 11.27 3.33
C ASP A 23 15.70 9.95 3.87
N LEU A 24 14.85 9.06 4.39
CA LEU A 24 15.29 7.95 5.24
C LEU A 24 14.57 6.61 5.02
N GLY A 25 13.40 6.62 4.38
CA GLY A 25 12.52 5.45 4.29
C GLY A 25 13.00 4.40 3.29
N GLN A 26 12.75 3.14 3.60
CA GLN A 26 12.79 2.01 2.65
C GLN A 26 11.37 1.54 2.30
N GLY A 27 10.35 2.17 2.88
CA GLY A 27 8.96 1.92 2.54
C GLY A 27 8.07 3.11 2.85
N TRP A 28 6.98 3.20 2.08
CA TRP A 28 5.90 4.13 2.29
C TRP A 28 4.59 3.37 2.45
N TYR A 29 3.82 3.73 3.48
CA TYR A 29 2.55 3.10 3.78
C TYR A 29 1.41 4.12 3.61
N SER A 30 0.65 3.97 2.54
CA SER A 30 -0.56 4.74 2.30
C SER A 30 -1.77 4.10 2.98
N PHE A 31 -2.67 4.91 3.52
CA PHE A 31 -3.85 4.41 4.23
C PHE A 31 -5.12 5.13 3.76
N ASN A 32 -6.17 4.35 3.56
CA ASN A 32 -7.47 4.83 3.12
C ASN A 32 -7.41 5.52 1.75
N ALA A 33 -6.64 4.96 0.82
CA ALA A 33 -6.37 5.53 -0.50
C ALA A 33 -6.83 4.59 -1.63
N GLY A 34 -7.38 5.17 -2.70
CA GLY A 34 -7.62 4.46 -3.96
C GLY A 34 -6.40 4.53 -4.90
N PRO A 35 -6.41 3.79 -6.04
CA PRO A 35 -5.29 3.79 -6.97
C PRO A 35 -4.94 5.17 -7.52
N ASP A 36 -5.93 6.00 -7.85
CA ASP A 36 -5.69 7.34 -8.39
C ASP A 36 -5.02 8.27 -7.36
N HIS A 37 -5.42 8.16 -6.09
CA HIS A 37 -4.77 8.91 -5.00
C HIS A 37 -3.34 8.42 -4.79
N LEU A 38 -3.12 7.09 -4.82
CA LEU A 38 -1.78 6.52 -4.74
C LEU A 38 -0.88 7.04 -5.87
N GLU A 39 -1.39 7.07 -7.10
CA GLU A 39 -0.69 7.59 -8.28
C GLU A 39 -0.31 9.06 -8.11
N GLU A 40 -1.24 9.90 -7.64
CA GLU A 40 -0.98 11.31 -7.35
C GLU A 40 0.16 11.48 -6.33
N ARG A 41 0.13 10.71 -5.25
CA ARG A 41 1.15 10.82 -4.19
C ARG A 41 2.51 10.26 -4.61
N LEU A 42 2.53 9.20 -5.41
CA LEU A 42 3.77 8.70 -6.01
C LEU A 42 4.38 9.74 -6.96
N ALA A 43 3.58 10.46 -7.74
CA ALA A 43 4.06 11.55 -8.59
C ALA A 43 4.71 12.69 -7.78
N VAL A 44 4.30 12.91 -6.53
CA VAL A 44 4.95 13.85 -5.60
C VAL A 44 6.22 13.26 -4.97
N LEU A 45 6.22 11.97 -4.62
CA LEU A 45 7.37 11.32 -3.99
C LEU A 45 8.57 11.17 -4.93
N ARG A 46 8.34 10.81 -6.20
CA ARG A 46 9.39 10.60 -7.22
C ARG A 46 10.42 11.75 -7.29
N PRO A 47 10.03 13.03 -7.51
CA PRO A 47 11.01 14.11 -7.55
C PRO A 47 11.70 14.38 -6.21
N MET A 48 11.07 14.04 -5.07
CA MET A 48 11.74 14.15 -3.76
C MET A 48 12.86 13.12 -3.60
N LEU A 49 12.65 11.89 -4.11
CA LEU A 49 13.66 10.84 -4.14
C LEU A 49 14.82 11.21 -5.09
N GLU A 50 14.49 11.68 -6.30
CA GLU A 50 15.49 12.07 -7.31
C GLU A 50 16.45 13.15 -6.79
N GLN A 51 15.93 14.15 -6.07
CA GLN A 51 16.73 15.21 -5.44
C GLN A 51 17.74 14.68 -4.42
N ARG A 52 17.56 13.46 -3.93
CA ARG A 52 18.43 12.77 -2.96
C ARG A 52 19.28 11.68 -3.62
N GLY A 53 19.22 11.57 -4.94
CA GLY A 53 19.91 10.51 -5.68
C GLY A 53 19.31 9.13 -5.45
N ARG A 54 18.02 9.06 -5.12
CA ARG A 54 17.27 7.83 -4.86
C ARG A 54 16.21 7.60 -5.94
N SER A 55 15.75 6.36 -6.10
CA SER A 55 14.62 6.00 -6.97
C SER A 55 13.45 5.39 -6.19
N LEU A 56 12.31 5.25 -6.87
CA LEU A 56 11.14 4.58 -6.28
C LEU A 56 11.39 3.09 -6.06
N ASP A 57 12.30 2.45 -6.81
CA ASP A 57 12.64 1.02 -6.67
C ASP A 57 13.31 0.70 -5.32
N GLU A 58 13.73 1.73 -4.57
CA GLU A 58 14.24 1.60 -3.20
C GLU A 58 13.15 1.69 -2.12
N ILE A 59 11.89 1.88 -2.51
CA ILE A 59 10.77 2.14 -1.61
C ILE A 59 9.71 1.07 -1.82
N GLU A 60 9.49 0.21 -0.81
CA GLU A 60 8.33 -0.66 -0.79
C GLU A 60 7.05 0.18 -0.55
N VAL A 61 6.16 0.20 -1.54
CA VAL A 61 4.89 0.93 -1.53
C VAL A 61 3.78 -0.01 -1.05
N SER A 62 3.34 0.20 0.18
CA SER A 62 2.19 -0.50 0.76
C SER A 62 0.97 0.41 0.79
N VAL A 63 -0.23 -0.12 0.51
CA VAL A 63 -1.48 0.63 0.60
C VAL A 63 -2.57 -0.17 1.30
N THR A 64 -3.28 0.46 2.25
CA THR A 64 -4.60 0.00 2.70
C THR A 64 -5.67 0.74 1.92
N PRO A 65 -6.48 0.06 1.09
CA PRO A 65 -7.53 0.73 0.33
C PRO A 65 -8.66 1.27 1.22
N ASN A 66 -9.33 2.33 0.76
CA ASN A 66 -10.58 2.78 1.35
C ASN A 66 -11.74 1.88 0.88
N LEU A 67 -11.94 0.77 1.58
CA LEU A 67 -13.00 -0.19 1.27
C LEU A 67 -14.25 0.19 2.01
N VAL A 68 -15.22 0.76 1.31
CA VAL A 68 -16.56 0.98 1.85
C VAL A 68 -17.55 0.23 0.98
N GLU A 69 -18.10 -0.85 1.51
CA GLU A 69 -19.15 -1.61 0.84
C GLU A 69 -20.34 -0.69 0.49
N GLY A 70 -20.90 -0.85 -0.72
CA GLY A 70 -22.06 -0.09 -1.16
C GLY A 70 -21.79 1.36 -1.60
N THR A 71 -20.52 1.79 -1.66
CA THR A 71 -20.14 3.12 -2.23
C THR A 71 -19.63 3.03 -3.67
N GLY A 72 -19.52 1.81 -4.21
CA GLY A 72 -18.89 1.56 -5.51
C GLY A 72 -17.34 1.55 -5.47
N GLN A 73 -16.74 1.73 -4.29
CA GLN A 73 -15.29 1.63 -4.06
C GLN A 73 -14.94 0.29 -3.39
N GLU A 74 -15.50 -0.79 -3.95
CA GLU A 74 -15.33 -2.14 -3.41
C GLU A 74 -14.03 -2.77 -3.90
N MET A 75 -13.38 -3.55 -3.03
CA MET A 75 -12.23 -4.33 -3.45
C MET A 75 -12.68 -5.39 -4.45
N ASN A 76 -11.99 -5.48 -5.57
CA ASN A 76 -12.16 -6.56 -6.54
C ASN A 76 -10.86 -6.78 -7.31
N THR A 77 -10.82 -7.80 -8.16
CA THR A 77 -9.62 -8.16 -8.91
C THR A 77 -9.14 -7.04 -9.84
N GLU A 78 -10.04 -6.20 -10.36
CA GLU A 78 -9.67 -5.10 -11.23
C GLU A 78 -9.02 -3.96 -10.46
N VAL A 79 -9.58 -3.62 -9.30
CA VAL A 79 -8.97 -2.65 -8.38
C VAL A 79 -7.59 -3.12 -7.92
N LEU A 80 -7.43 -4.43 -7.64
CA LEU A 80 -6.13 -5.00 -7.28
C LEU A 80 -5.09 -4.80 -8.39
N ARG A 81 -5.45 -5.10 -9.65
CA ARG A 81 -4.59 -4.86 -10.81
C ARG A 81 -4.20 -3.39 -10.93
N ARG A 82 -5.17 -2.49 -10.77
CA ARG A 82 -4.92 -1.05 -10.87
C ARG A 82 -3.92 -0.57 -9.81
N PHE A 83 -3.97 -1.10 -8.58
CA PHE A 83 -2.96 -0.81 -7.56
C PHE A 83 -1.56 -1.29 -7.98
N ALA A 84 -1.43 -2.51 -8.52
CA ALA A 84 -0.16 -3.02 -9.01
C ALA A 84 0.38 -2.17 -10.18
N GLU A 85 -0.46 -1.81 -11.15
CA GLU A 85 -0.09 -0.95 -12.30
C GLU A 85 0.40 0.44 -11.88
N VAL A 86 -0.18 1.01 -10.84
CA VAL A 86 0.24 2.31 -10.28
C VAL A 86 1.60 2.21 -9.56
N GLY A 87 1.98 0.99 -9.12
CA GLY A 87 3.24 0.72 -8.46
C GLY A 87 3.10 0.46 -6.95
N ALA A 88 1.99 -0.11 -6.50
CA ALA A 88 1.90 -0.71 -5.17
C ALA A 88 2.61 -2.07 -5.17
N ASP A 89 3.56 -2.27 -4.25
CA ASP A 89 4.18 -3.57 -3.98
C ASP A 89 3.30 -4.44 -3.09
N GLN A 90 2.50 -3.81 -2.21
CA GLN A 90 1.61 -4.50 -1.29
C GLN A 90 0.25 -3.80 -1.18
N VAL A 91 -0.82 -4.59 -1.27
CA VAL A 91 -2.18 -4.16 -0.91
C VAL A 91 -2.58 -4.86 0.38
N VAL A 92 -2.72 -4.07 1.45
CA VAL A 92 -3.03 -4.56 2.80
C VAL A 92 -4.53 -4.43 3.05
N LEU A 93 -5.23 -5.56 3.07
CA LEU A 93 -6.67 -5.59 3.27
C LEU A 93 -7.01 -5.68 4.77
N THR A 94 -7.94 -4.85 5.22
CA THR A 94 -8.48 -4.91 6.58
C THR A 94 -9.76 -5.72 6.60
N VAL A 95 -9.94 -6.54 7.65
CA VAL A 95 -11.17 -7.29 7.90
C VAL A 95 -11.76 -6.81 9.23
N TRP A 96 -13.07 -6.64 9.26
CA TRP A 96 -13.82 -6.19 10.44
C TRP A 96 -14.96 -7.16 10.75
N PRO A 97 -14.67 -8.42 11.10
CA PRO A 97 -15.69 -9.39 11.46
C PRO A 97 -16.45 -8.94 12.71
N ALA A 98 -17.76 -9.21 12.76
CA ALA A 98 -18.58 -8.87 13.91
C ALA A 98 -18.26 -9.75 15.13
N GLU A 99 -17.92 -11.02 14.88
CA GLU A 99 -17.61 -12.00 15.91
C GLU A 99 -16.17 -12.55 15.75
N PRO A 100 -15.44 -12.81 16.85
CA PRO A 100 -14.05 -13.29 16.78
C PRO A 100 -13.85 -14.62 16.03
N ASP A 101 -14.85 -15.51 16.05
CA ASP A 101 -14.80 -16.79 15.35
C ASP A 101 -14.85 -16.66 13.82
N GLN A 102 -15.32 -15.52 13.31
CA GLN A 102 -15.39 -15.22 11.88
C GLN A 102 -14.05 -14.75 11.29
N VAL A 103 -13.09 -14.30 12.13
CA VAL A 103 -11.80 -13.74 11.69
C VAL A 103 -11.09 -14.66 10.69
N ARG A 104 -11.04 -15.96 10.97
CA ARG A 104 -10.41 -16.94 10.08
C ARG A 104 -11.10 -17.01 8.72
N ALA A 105 -12.42 -17.16 8.72
CA ALA A 105 -13.20 -17.28 7.49
C ALA A 105 -13.06 -16.01 6.63
N SER A 106 -12.98 -14.83 7.24
CA SER A 106 -12.73 -13.57 6.52
C SER A 106 -11.37 -13.56 5.80
N PHE A 107 -10.30 -14.04 6.46
CA PHE A 107 -8.99 -14.15 5.80
C PHE A 107 -8.98 -15.21 4.69
N GLU A 108 -9.64 -16.35 4.90
CA GLU A 108 -9.74 -17.43 3.90
C GLU A 108 -10.47 -16.94 2.63
N ALA A 109 -11.59 -16.22 2.77
CA ALA A 109 -12.31 -15.65 1.64
C ALA A 109 -11.46 -14.65 0.83
N LEU A 110 -10.68 -13.80 1.51
CA LEU A 110 -9.77 -12.87 0.85
C LEU A 110 -8.64 -13.61 0.12
N ALA A 111 -8.07 -14.65 0.75
CA ALA A 111 -7.01 -15.45 0.16
C ALA A 111 -7.48 -16.18 -1.09
N GLU A 112 -8.64 -16.84 -1.03
CA GLU A 112 -9.26 -17.52 -2.18
C GLU A 112 -9.50 -16.56 -3.35
N THR A 113 -9.84 -15.30 -3.07
CA THR A 113 -10.17 -14.32 -4.10
C THR A 113 -8.93 -13.65 -4.71
N TYR A 114 -7.93 -13.30 -3.90
CA TYR A 114 -6.87 -12.38 -4.31
C TYR A 114 -5.46 -12.98 -4.30
N LEU A 115 -5.17 -14.03 -3.52
CA LEU A 115 -3.79 -14.48 -3.29
C LEU A 115 -3.14 -15.00 -4.59
N ASP A 116 -3.84 -15.85 -5.33
CA ASP A 116 -3.33 -16.42 -6.59
C ASP A 116 -3.19 -15.35 -7.66
N LEU A 117 -4.11 -14.38 -7.73
CA LEU A 117 -4.00 -13.25 -8.65
C LEU A 117 -2.78 -12.38 -8.31
N ALA A 118 -2.61 -12.02 -7.04
CA ALA A 118 -1.51 -11.17 -6.59
C ALA A 118 -0.14 -11.77 -6.90
N ALA A 119 0.00 -13.10 -6.86
CA ALA A 119 1.24 -13.79 -7.22
C ALA A 119 1.62 -13.70 -8.72
N THR A 120 0.72 -13.19 -9.56
CA THR A 120 0.91 -13.06 -11.02
C THR A 120 1.06 -11.62 -11.52
N LEU A 121 0.90 -10.64 -10.62
CA LEU A 121 1.09 -9.21 -10.91
C LEU A 121 2.55 -8.83 -10.66
#